data_AF-A0A2V9CJT5-F1
#
_entry.id   AF-A0A2V9CJT5-F1
#
_cell.length_a   1.000
_cell.length_b   1.000
_cell.length_c   1.000
_cell.angle_alpha   90.00
_cell.angle_beta   90.00
_cell.angle_gamma   90.00
#
_symmetry.space_group_name_H-M   'P 1'
#
loop_
_entity.id
_entity.type
_entity.pdbx_description
1 polymer ?
#
loop_
_entity_poly.entity_id
_entity_poly.type
_entity_poly.pdbx_seq_one_letter_code
_entity_poly.pdbx_strand_id
1 'polypeptide(L)'
;MGFIASCSDYKARLIGHGCIPHSIPNLPADPPIPFTSMNRTPKPDGSGFAISGFALLELNGPAMNITYINEDGSVFSQETWTRQVAAAAPTT
;
A
#
# COMPACT_ATOMS: atom_id res chain seq x y z
N MET A 1 -13.55 -29.61 11.35
CA MET A 1 -13.60 -28.89 10.06
C MET A 1 -12.53 -27.82 10.09
N GLY A 2 -11.42 -27.99 9.37
CA GLY A 2 -10.34 -27.01 9.29
C GLY A 2 -10.45 -26.21 8.01
N PHE A 3 -10.59 -24.89 8.11
CA PHE A 3 -10.44 -23.98 6.98
C PHE A 3 -8.94 -23.83 6.70
N ILE A 4 -8.45 -24.38 5.60
CA ILE A 4 -7.10 -24.09 5.11
C ILE A 4 -7.22 -22.81 4.30
N ALA A 5 -6.90 -21.66 4.91
CA ALA A 5 -6.67 -20.44 4.15
C ALA A 5 -5.39 -20.67 3.31
N SER A 6 -5.55 -20.80 1.99
CA SER A 6 -4.42 -20.75 1.06
C SER A 6 -3.84 -19.34 1.09
N CYS A 7 -2.82 -19.12 1.92
CA CYS A 7 -1.93 -17.98 1.76
C CYS A 7 -0.87 -18.40 0.76
N SER A 8 -0.97 -17.91 -0.47
CA SER A 8 0.18 -17.97 -1.40
C SER A 8 1.40 -17.32 -0.76
N ASP A 9 2.62 -17.74 -1.13
CA ASP A 9 3.87 -17.06 -0.72
C ASP A 9 3.96 -15.59 -1.19
N TYR A 10 3.01 -15.14 -2.01
CA TYR A 10 2.90 -13.75 -2.43
C TYR A 10 2.41 -12.87 -1.29
N LYS A 11 3.24 -11.89 -0.91
CA LYS A 11 2.80 -10.73 -0.13
C LYS A 11 2.00 -9.81 -1.05
N ALA A 12 0.69 -9.79 -0.87
CA ALA A 12 -0.19 -8.83 -1.55
C ALA A 12 -0.58 -7.70 -0.59
N ARG A 13 -0.66 -6.48 -1.12
CA ARG A 13 -1.23 -5.32 -0.42
C ARG A 13 -2.14 -4.59 -1.40
N LEU A 14 -3.27 -4.09 -0.91
CA LEU A 14 -4.07 -3.10 -1.64
C LEU A 14 -3.33 -1.77 -1.57
N ILE A 15 -2.77 -1.34 -2.70
CA ILE A 15 -1.97 -0.11 -2.79
C ILE A 15 -2.80 0.93 -3.54
N GLY A 16 -3.23 1.98 -2.84
CA GLY A 16 -4.07 3.06 -3.38
C GLY A 16 -5.45 3.13 -2.73
N HIS A 17 -6.03 4.33 -2.73
CA HIS A 17 -7.28 4.65 -2.01
C HIS A 17 -8.50 4.62 -2.94
N GLY A 18 -8.33 4.13 -4.17
CA GLY A 18 -9.32 4.24 -5.24
C GLY A 18 -9.53 5.70 -5.69
N CYS A 19 -10.18 5.86 -6.85
CA CYS A 19 -10.61 7.16 -7.37
C CYS A 19 -12.05 7.51 -6.93
N ILE A 20 -12.55 6.86 -5.87
CA ILE A 20 -13.91 7.06 -5.37
C ILE A 20 -13.86 8.11 -4.26
N PRO A 21 -14.57 9.25 -4.40
CA PRO A 21 -14.70 10.22 -3.33
C PRO A 21 -15.24 9.56 -2.07
N HIS A 22 -14.53 9.74 -0.96
CA HIS A 22 -14.94 9.23 0.34
C HIS A 22 -14.68 10.27 1.41
N SER A 23 -15.51 10.28 2.44
CA SER A 23 -15.27 11.10 3.62
C SER A 23 -13.96 10.70 4.26
N ILE A 24 -13.24 11.67 4.84
CA ILE A 24 -12.03 11.41 5.60
C ILE A 24 -12.34 10.33 6.64
N PRO A 25 -11.59 9.21 6.66
CA PRO A 25 -11.87 8.14 7.60
C PRO A 25 -11.71 8.67 9.03
N ASN A 26 -12.82 8.80 9.75
CA ASN A 26 -12.78 8.79 11.20
C ASN A 26 -12.35 7.37 11.57
N LEU A 27 -11.08 7.21 11.98
CA LEU A 27 -10.45 5.97 12.47
C LEU A 27 -11.45 4.84 12.73
N PRO A 28 -11.38 3.69 12.05
CA PRO A 28 -12.18 2.57 12.52
C PRO A 28 -11.58 2.09 13.85
N ALA A 29 -12.45 1.56 14.71
CA ALA A 29 -12.04 0.57 15.70
C ALA A 29 -11.18 -0.50 15.01
N ASP A 30 -10.09 -0.91 15.66
CA ASP A 30 -9.07 -1.83 15.12
C ASP A 30 -9.70 -2.99 14.32
N PRO A 31 -9.51 -3.04 12.98
CA PRO A 31 -9.98 -4.16 12.19
C PRO A 31 -9.16 -5.41 12.52
N PRO A 32 -9.74 -6.60 12.31
CA PRO A 32 -9.14 -7.88 12.69
C PRO A 32 -7.90 -8.27 11.86
N ILE A 33 -7.49 -7.43 10.91
CA ILE A 33 -6.29 -7.60 10.09
C ILE A 33 -5.41 -6.37 10.23
N PRO A 34 -4.07 -6.51 10.24
CA PRO A 34 -3.16 -5.37 10.23
C PRO A 34 -3.45 -4.51 9.00
N PHE A 35 -4.06 -3.35 9.25
CA PHE A 35 -4.32 -2.34 8.25
C PHE A 35 -3.61 -1.06 8.70
N THR A 36 -3.12 -0.28 7.74
CA THR A 36 -2.70 1.08 8.02
C THR A 36 -3.70 1.97 7.32
N SER A 37 -4.43 2.78 8.10
CA SER A 37 -5.26 3.85 7.56
C SER A 37 -4.33 4.87 6.93
N MET A 38 -4.13 4.74 5.63
CA MET A 38 -3.38 5.67 4.80
C MET A 38 -4.39 6.66 4.22
N ASN A 39 -3.98 7.93 4.12
CA ASN A 39 -4.74 9.04 3.58
C ASN A 39 -5.87 9.61 4.47
N ARG A 40 -5.50 10.68 5.19
CA ARG A 40 -6.40 11.48 6.03
C ARG A 40 -6.40 12.95 5.62
N THR A 41 -5.81 13.25 4.47
CA THR A 41 -5.61 14.62 4.05
C THR A 41 -6.91 15.10 3.40
N PRO A 42 -7.52 16.19 3.89
CA PRO A 42 -8.69 16.77 3.24
C PRO A 42 -8.33 17.26 1.84
N LYS A 43 -9.27 17.15 0.90
CA LYS A 43 -9.17 17.87 -0.36
C LYS A 43 -9.08 19.38 -0.10
N PRO A 44 -8.24 20.12 -0.85
CA PRO A 44 -8.10 21.57 -0.68
C PRO A 44 -9.34 22.36 -1.18
N ASP A 45 -10.30 21.69 -1.82
CA ASP A 45 -11.54 22.29 -2.35
C ASP A 45 -12.62 22.55 -1.29
N GLY A 46 -12.39 22.15 -0.03
CA GLY A 46 -13.35 22.33 1.06
C GLY A 46 -14.54 21.37 1.03
N SER A 47 -14.54 20.36 0.16
CA SER A 47 -15.64 19.38 0.04
C SER A 47 -15.80 18.45 1.25
N GLY A 48 -14.78 18.36 2.11
CA GLY A 48 -14.75 17.42 3.23
C GLY A 48 -14.41 15.98 2.82
N PHE A 49 -14.13 15.74 1.54
CA PHE A 49 -13.62 14.45 1.07
C PHE A 49 -12.11 14.34 1.31
N ALA A 50 -11.65 13.10 1.47
CA ALA A 50 -10.21 12.82 1.43
C ALA A 50 -9.67 13.00 0.00
N ILE A 51 -8.43 13.48 -0.10
CA ILE A 51 -7.71 13.55 -1.37
C ILE A 51 -7.60 12.13 -1.96
N SER A 52 -7.74 11.94 -3.27
CA SER A 52 -7.46 10.62 -3.86
C SER A 52 -5.95 10.40 -3.99
N GLY A 53 -5.53 9.14 -4.17
CA GLY A 53 -4.11 8.85 -4.38
C GLY A 53 -3.86 7.49 -5.02
N PHE A 54 -2.71 7.36 -5.65
CA PHE A 54 -2.23 6.17 -6.36
C PHE A 54 -0.81 5.83 -5.92
N ALA A 55 -0.31 4.67 -6.34
CA ALA A 55 1.08 4.29 -6.10
C ALA A 55 1.82 4.16 -7.42
N LEU A 56 3.03 4.72 -7.47
CA LEU A 56 4.01 4.51 -8.51
C LEU A 56 4.96 3.40 -8.07
N LEU A 57 5.09 2.37 -8.90
CA LEU A 57 5.99 1.25 -8.67
C LEU A 57 7.16 1.33 -9.64
N GLU A 58 8.37 1.43 -9.11
CA GLU A 58 9.61 1.41 -9.90
C GLU A 58 10.40 0.15 -9.58
N LEU A 59 10.71 -0.65 -10.60
CA LEU A 59 11.44 -1.90 -10.45
C LEU A 59 12.90 -1.70 -10.89
N ASN A 60 13.83 -1.98 -9.98
CA ASN A 60 15.27 -1.93 -10.25
C ASN A 60 15.95 -3.19 -9.70
N GLY A 61 16.12 -4.19 -10.57
CA GLY A 61 16.66 -5.49 -10.19
C GLY A 61 15.81 -6.15 -9.09
N PRO A 62 16.39 -6.52 -7.93
CA PRO A 62 15.65 -7.12 -6.82
C PRO A 62 14.86 -6.11 -5.99
N ALA A 63 15.01 -4.80 -6.22
CA ALA A 63 14.35 -3.76 -5.46
C ALA A 63 13.10 -3.23 -6.20
N MET A 64 12.03 -3.02 -5.44
CA MET A 64 10.83 -2.32 -5.84
C MET A 64 10.66 -1.09 -4.96
N ASN A 65 10.73 0.10 -5.56
CA ASN A 65 10.39 1.34 -4.88
C ASN A 65 8.90 1.62 -5.08
N ILE A 66 8.22 1.95 -3.98
CA ILE A 66 6.81 2.28 -3.95
C ILE A 66 6.69 3.73 -3.50
N THR A 67 6.18 4.60 -4.37
CA THR A 67 5.89 6.01 -4.05
C THR A 67 4.37 6.21 -4.02
N TYR A 68 3.84 6.64 -2.89
CA TYR A 68 2.42 6.95 -2.72
C TYR A 68 2.19 8.44 -3.04
N ILE A 69 1.40 8.71 -4.07
CA ILE A 69 1.19 10.04 -4.65
C ILE A 69 -0.28 10.41 -4.50
N ASN A 70 -0.54 11.60 -3.97
CA ASN A 70 -1.88 12.19 -3.91
C ASN A 70 -2.28 12.75 -5.29
N GLU A 71 -3.58 12.93 -5.53
CA GLU A 71 -4.09 13.42 -6.82
C GLU A 71 -3.63 14.86 -7.15
N ASP A 72 -3.16 15.63 -6.16
CA ASP A 72 -2.54 16.95 -6.34
C ASP A 72 -1.04 16.88 -6.70
N GLY A 73 -0.49 15.67 -6.85
CA GLY A 73 0.91 15.40 -7.15
C GLY A 73 1.84 15.39 -5.94
N SER A 74 1.36 15.68 -4.73
CA SER A 74 2.17 15.60 -3.52
C SER A 74 2.51 14.16 -3.15
N VAL A 75 3.73 13.92 -2.67
CA VAL A 75 4.16 12.61 -2.18
C VAL A 75 3.75 12.47 -0.72
N PHE A 76 2.95 11.45 -0.43
CA PHE A 76 2.50 11.13 0.93
C PHE A 76 3.50 10.25 1.68
N SER A 77 4.05 9.23 1.01
CA SER A 77 4.97 8.27 1.62
C SER A 77 5.79 7.54 0.56
N GLN A 78 6.92 6.97 0.97
CA GLN A 78 7.79 6.14 0.14
C GLN A 78 8.31 4.95 0.94
N GLU A 79 8.40 3.80 0.29
CA GLU A 79 9.03 2.60 0.84
C GLU A 79 9.76 1.80 -0.25
N THR A 80 10.74 0.99 0.15
CA THR A 80 11.48 0.10 -0.76
C THR A 80 11.36 -1.33 -0.26
N TRP A 81 10.95 -2.22 -1.16
CA TRP A 81 10.89 -3.66 -0.92
C TRP A 81 11.99 -4.35 -1.72
N THR A 82 12.86 -5.07 -1.04
CA THR A 82 13.93 -5.83 -1.70
C THR A 82 13.65 -7.32 -1.59
N ARG A 83 13.63 -8.00 -2.73
CA ARG A 83 13.61 -9.46 -2.76
C ARG A 83 14.95 -9.99 -2.27
N GLN A 84 14.95 -10.67 -1.13
CA GLN A 84 16.08 -11.50 -0.74
C GLN A 84 16.01 -12.81 -1.54
N VAL A 85 17.02 -13.06 -2.36
CA VAL A 85 17.23 -14.38 -2.97
C VAL A 85 18.21 -15.11 -2.05
N ALA A 86 17.82 -16.27 -1.54
CA ALA A 86 18.74 -17.12 -0.79
C ALA A 86 19.95 -17.43 -1.69
N ALA A 87 21.17 -17.33 -1.14
CA ALA A 87 22.36 -17.70 -1.88
C ALA A 87 22.19 -19.13 -2.41
N ALA A 88 22.47 -19.35 -3.70
CA ALA A 88 22.48 -20.67 -4.28
C ALA A 88 23.45 -21.55 -3.46
N ALA A 89 23.01 -22.72 -3.03
CA ALA A 89 23.89 -23.67 -2.36
C ALA A 89 25.10 -23.96 -3.28
N PRO A 90 26.34 -23.98 -2.74
CA PRO A 90 27.51 -24.29 -3.54
C PRO A 90 27.32 -25.67 -4.17
N THR A 91 27.42 -25.73 -5.48
CA THR A 91 27.42 -26.97 -6.25
C THR A 91 28.80 -27.60 -6.08
N THR A 92 28.87 -28.69 -5.32
CA THR A 92 30.09 -29.52 -5.17
C THR A 92 30.31 -30.38 -6.39
#